data_AF-A0ABD5BQ17-F1
#
_entry.id   AF-A0ABD5BQ17-F1
#
_cell.length_a   1.000
_cell.length_b   1.000
_cell.length_c   1.000
_cell.angle_alpha   90.00
_cell.angle_beta   90.00
_cell.angle_gamma   90.00
#
_symmetry.space_group_name_H-M   'P 1'
#
loop_
_entity.id
_entity.type
_entity.pdbx_description
1 polymer ?
#
loop_
_entity_poly.entity_id
_entity_poly.type
_entity_poly.pdbx_seq_one_letter_code
_entity_poly.pdbx_strand_id
1 'polypeptide(L)'
;RFTTQDPIGLEGGLNLYAYGPNPLAWVDPLGLDRFPSWMDTTQGYQRQHLIPYSLRNHPVFVQSGMSINGASNMMRLPVAKGIDPNPDLGLHRGWTKEHAIYNEMMKSKLDALERVANKEKWDYRRIQNEVLNLQHEARKGFKTGKLTCA
;
A
#
# COMPACT_ATOMS: atom_id res chain seq x y z
N ARG A 1 22.70 12.74 -17.29
CA ARG A 1 24.05 13.12 -16.79
C ARG A 1 23.86 13.75 -15.42
N PHE A 2 24.24 13.05 -14.35
CA PHE A 2 24.18 13.59 -13.00
C PHE A 2 25.40 14.49 -12.76
N THR A 3 25.18 15.63 -12.09
CA THR A 3 26.19 16.67 -11.85
C THR A 3 26.90 16.51 -10.50
N THR A 4 26.62 15.45 -9.77
CA THR A 4 27.19 15.14 -8.46
C THR A 4 27.56 13.66 -8.38
N GLN A 5 28.70 13.38 -7.75
CA GLN A 5 29.27 12.05 -7.59
C GLN A 5 28.50 11.28 -6.51
N ASP A 6 28.23 10.00 -6.75
CA ASP A 6 27.60 9.10 -5.76
C ASP A 6 28.53 8.95 -4.54
N PRO A 7 28.04 9.21 -3.30
CA PRO A 7 28.86 9.23 -2.10
C PRO A 7 29.42 7.85 -1.68
N ILE A 8 29.12 6.76 -2.38
CA ILE A 8 29.62 5.41 -2.02
C ILE A 8 31.07 5.13 -2.44
N GLY A 9 31.70 6.05 -3.18
CA GLY A 9 33.13 5.96 -3.52
C GLY A 9 33.52 4.69 -4.31
N LEU A 10 34.79 4.29 -4.20
CA LEU A 10 35.46 3.26 -5.01
C LEU A 10 35.02 1.80 -4.74
N GLU A 11 34.07 1.54 -3.85
CA GLU A 11 33.45 0.21 -3.73
C GLU A 11 32.43 -0.07 -4.85
N GLY A 12 32.02 0.94 -5.62
CA GLY A 12 31.05 0.84 -6.72
C GLY A 12 31.60 0.37 -8.08
N GLY A 13 32.85 -0.10 -8.15
CA GLY A 13 33.47 -0.61 -9.38
C GLY A 13 34.11 0.46 -10.28
N LEU A 14 34.80 0.01 -11.34
CA LEU A 14 35.71 0.81 -12.18
C LEU A 14 35.05 1.82 -13.14
N ASN A 15 33.73 1.96 -13.15
CA ASN A 15 33.05 2.83 -14.11
C ASN A 15 31.97 3.69 -13.44
N LEU A 16 32.37 4.86 -12.97
CA LEU A 16 31.55 5.86 -12.26
C LEU A 16 30.41 6.49 -13.10
N TYR A 17 30.27 6.04 -14.36
CA TYR A 17 29.23 6.49 -15.29
C TYR A 17 28.39 5.33 -15.87
N ALA A 18 28.55 4.12 -15.36
CA ALA A 18 27.75 2.97 -15.80
C ALA A 18 26.29 3.13 -15.36
N TYR A 19 25.38 3.14 -16.33
CA TYR A 19 23.97 2.87 -16.07
C TYR A 19 23.86 1.38 -15.73
N GLY A 20 23.15 1.02 -14.65
CA GLY A 20 22.90 -0.37 -14.31
C GLY A 20 22.29 -1.11 -15.50
N PRO A 21 22.72 -2.36 -15.80
CA PRO A 21 22.20 -3.10 -16.94
C PRO A 21 20.69 -3.27 -16.80
N ASN A 22 19.95 -2.63 -17.71
CA ASN A 22 18.54 -2.85 -18.03
C ASN A 22 17.56 -2.96 -16.81
N PRO A 23 16.81 -1.88 -16.47
CA PRO A 23 15.87 -1.89 -15.33
C PRO A 23 14.62 -2.78 -15.53
N LEU A 24 14.50 -3.53 -16.64
CA LEU A 24 13.37 -4.41 -16.93
C LEU A 24 13.50 -5.84 -16.37
N ALA A 25 14.64 -6.24 -15.81
CA ALA A 25 14.91 -7.67 -15.51
C ALA A 25 15.26 -7.96 -14.04
N TRP A 26 14.79 -7.16 -13.09
CA TRP A 26 14.89 -7.49 -11.66
C TRP A 26 13.61 -8.22 -11.26
N VAL A 27 13.53 -9.50 -11.61
CA VAL A 27 12.55 -10.42 -11.03
C VAL A 27 13.06 -10.76 -9.63
N ASP A 28 12.32 -10.37 -8.59
CA ASP A 28 12.53 -10.79 -7.20
C ASP A 28 11.96 -12.22 -7.02
N PRO A 29 12.79 -13.28 -7.00
CA PRO A 29 12.31 -14.66 -6.96
C PRO A 29 11.85 -15.09 -5.56
N LEU A 30 12.10 -14.27 -4.52
CA LEU A 30 11.81 -14.59 -3.12
C LEU A 30 10.42 -14.12 -2.66
N GLY A 31 9.71 -13.36 -3.50
CA GLY A 31 8.37 -12.85 -3.17
C GLY A 31 8.38 -11.88 -1.98
N LEU A 32 9.47 -11.12 -1.80
CA LEU A 32 9.55 -10.07 -0.78
C LEU A 32 8.74 -8.82 -1.17
N ASP A 33 8.34 -8.71 -2.45
CA ASP A 33 7.40 -7.68 -2.85
C ASP A 33 6.02 -7.94 -2.24
N ARG A 34 5.61 -6.99 -1.38
CA ARG A 34 4.30 -7.00 -0.74
C ARG A 34 3.19 -6.59 -1.70
N PHE A 35 3.54 -6.04 -2.85
CA PHE A 35 2.60 -5.56 -3.86
C PHE A 35 2.41 -6.57 -5.00
N PRO A 36 1.22 -6.61 -5.60
CA PRO A 36 0.99 -7.46 -6.76
C PRO A 36 1.77 -6.97 -7.99
N SER A 37 2.25 -7.91 -8.81
CA SER A 37 3.01 -7.65 -10.04
C SER A 37 2.23 -6.86 -11.09
N TRP A 38 0.90 -6.91 -11.08
CA TRP A 38 0.04 -6.16 -12.00
C TRP A 38 -0.07 -4.66 -11.64
N MET A 39 0.40 -4.24 -10.46
CA MET A 39 0.34 -2.85 -10.02
C MET A 39 1.69 -2.17 -10.25
N ASP A 40 1.82 -1.49 -11.38
CA ASP A 40 3.05 -0.77 -11.73
C ASP A 40 3.33 0.41 -10.79
N THR A 41 4.61 0.75 -10.65
CA THR A 41 5.07 1.99 -10.03
C THR A 41 4.83 3.18 -10.96
N THR A 42 4.53 4.35 -10.39
CA THR A 42 4.33 5.59 -11.15
C THR A 42 5.16 6.69 -10.51
N GLN A 43 5.91 7.45 -11.32
CA GLN A 43 6.75 8.54 -10.80
C GLN A 43 5.91 9.53 -9.99
N GLY A 44 6.38 9.88 -8.79
CA GLY A 44 5.66 10.78 -7.87
C GLY A 44 4.56 10.12 -7.04
N TYR A 45 4.27 8.84 -7.26
CA TYR A 45 3.27 8.08 -6.51
C TYR A 45 3.88 6.87 -5.80
N GLN A 46 3.26 6.49 -4.70
CA GLN A 46 3.55 5.24 -3.99
C GLN A 46 2.34 4.31 -4.04
N ARG A 47 2.62 3.01 -4.20
CA ARG A 47 1.61 1.95 -4.07
C ARG A 47 1.24 1.80 -2.60
N GLN A 48 -0.04 1.66 -2.32
CA GLN A 48 -0.54 1.46 -0.97
C GLN A 48 -1.70 0.48 -0.95
N HIS A 49 -1.74 -0.31 0.11
CA HIS A 49 -2.91 -1.08 0.51
C HIS A 49 -3.83 -0.21 1.39
N LEU A 50 -5.12 -0.18 1.08
CA LEU A 50 -6.14 0.48 1.88
C LEU A 50 -6.25 -0.22 3.24
N ILE A 51 -6.34 -1.55 3.25
CA ILE A 51 -6.12 -2.35 4.45
C ILE A 51 -4.65 -2.80 4.44
N PRO A 52 -3.83 -2.39 5.42
CA PRO A 52 -2.39 -2.62 5.42
C PRO A 52 -1.97 -4.07 5.23
N TYR A 53 -0.89 -4.31 4.47
CA TYR A 53 -0.34 -5.64 4.25
C TYR A 53 0.09 -6.37 5.54
N SER A 54 0.43 -5.64 6.60
CA SER A 54 0.71 -6.22 7.92
C SER A 54 -0.49 -7.02 8.48
N LEU A 55 -1.71 -6.71 8.04
CA LEU A 55 -2.95 -7.38 8.44
C LEU A 55 -3.38 -8.51 7.50
N ARG A 56 -2.53 -8.95 6.57
CA ARG A 56 -2.87 -10.01 5.59
C ARG A 56 -3.33 -11.34 6.22
N ASN A 57 -2.85 -11.63 7.44
CA ASN A 57 -3.19 -12.85 8.18
C ASN A 57 -4.39 -12.66 9.12
N HIS A 58 -5.09 -11.53 9.05
CA HIS A 58 -6.27 -11.28 9.87
C HIS A 58 -7.38 -12.30 9.52
N PRO A 59 -8.11 -12.88 10.51
CA PRO A 59 -9.10 -13.94 10.26
C PRO A 59 -10.14 -13.61 9.19
N VAL A 60 -10.59 -12.35 9.12
CA VAL A 60 -11.52 -11.86 8.09
C VAL A 60 -11.07 -12.15 6.65
N PHE A 61 -9.77 -12.16 6.34
CA PHE A 61 -9.27 -12.49 4.99
C PHE A 61 -9.34 -13.99 4.72
N VAL A 62 -9.08 -14.81 5.73
CA VAL A 62 -9.24 -16.27 5.64
C VAL A 62 -10.72 -16.63 5.49
N GLN A 63 -11.59 -16.04 6.32
CA GLN A 63 -13.04 -16.31 6.31
C GLN A 63 -13.73 -15.82 5.03
N SER A 64 -13.30 -14.68 4.49
CA SER A 64 -13.86 -14.13 3.25
C SER A 64 -13.25 -14.73 1.97
N GLY A 65 -12.07 -15.36 2.07
CA GLY A 65 -11.28 -15.76 0.90
C GLY A 65 -10.74 -14.58 0.08
N MET A 66 -10.78 -13.35 0.60
CA MET A 66 -10.28 -12.17 -0.10
C MET A 66 -8.75 -12.11 -0.04
N SER A 67 -8.15 -11.69 -1.14
CA SER A 67 -6.72 -11.39 -1.18
C SER A 67 -6.42 -9.99 -0.65
N ILE A 68 -5.43 -9.87 0.23
CA ILE A 68 -4.88 -8.57 0.65
C ILE A 68 -4.35 -7.77 -0.55
N ASN A 69 -3.87 -8.47 -1.58
CA ASN A 69 -3.35 -7.88 -2.83
C ASN A 69 -4.45 -7.77 -3.91
N GLY A 70 -5.73 -7.88 -3.54
CA GLY A 70 -6.84 -7.69 -4.47
C GLY A 70 -6.93 -6.24 -4.95
N ALA A 71 -7.35 -6.02 -6.20
CA ALA A 71 -7.43 -4.69 -6.80
C ALA A 71 -8.29 -3.69 -6.00
N SER A 72 -9.35 -4.19 -5.34
CA SER A 72 -10.20 -3.39 -4.47
C SER A 72 -9.46 -2.81 -3.26
N ASN A 73 -8.37 -3.45 -2.82
CA ASN A 73 -7.54 -3.01 -1.70
C ASN A 73 -6.35 -2.12 -2.13
N MET A 74 -6.12 -1.93 -3.42
CA MET A 74 -4.97 -1.17 -3.91
C MET A 74 -5.33 0.28 -4.23
N MET A 75 -4.40 1.20 -3.96
CA MET A 75 -4.47 2.61 -4.34
C MET A 75 -3.07 3.17 -4.57
N ARG A 76 -2.94 4.16 -5.47
CA ARG A 76 -1.73 4.98 -5.60
C ARG A 76 -1.97 6.31 -4.91
N LEU A 77 -1.05 6.75 -4.07
CA LEU A 77 -1.10 8.07 -3.42
C LEU A 77 0.15 8.89 -3.78
N PRO A 78 0.02 10.19 -4.02
CA PRO A 78 1.15 11.07 -4.32
C PRO A 78 2.05 11.24 -3.09
N VAL A 79 3.35 11.42 -3.32
CA VAL A 79 4.32 11.66 -2.23
C VAL A 79 4.32 13.11 -1.74
N ALA A 80 3.79 14.04 -2.55
CA ALA A 80 3.75 15.46 -2.26
C ALA A 80 2.54 16.13 -2.93
N LYS A 81 2.15 17.29 -2.38
CA LYS A 81 1.11 18.14 -2.98
C LYS A 81 1.54 18.60 -4.37
N GLY A 82 0.56 18.78 -5.26
CA GLY A 82 0.78 19.25 -6.63
C GLY A 82 1.19 18.16 -7.64
N ILE A 83 1.38 16.91 -7.20
CA ILE A 83 1.60 15.77 -8.11
C ILE A 83 0.26 15.28 -8.68
N ASP A 84 -0.77 15.15 -7.84
CA ASP A 84 -2.10 14.71 -8.27
C ASP A 84 -3.00 15.93 -8.58
N PRO A 85 -3.85 15.85 -9.63
CA PRO A 85 -4.81 16.91 -9.92
C PRO A 85 -5.86 17.11 -8.83
N ASN A 86 -6.11 16.10 -7.97
CA ASN A 86 -6.93 16.27 -6.78
C ASN A 86 -6.08 16.88 -5.65
N PRO A 87 -6.28 18.16 -5.28
CA PRO A 87 -5.48 18.82 -4.25
C PRO A 87 -5.74 18.26 -2.85
N ASP A 88 -6.89 17.60 -2.65
CA ASP A 88 -7.30 17.01 -1.38
C ASP A 88 -6.85 15.56 -1.24
N LEU A 89 -6.21 14.96 -2.26
CA LEU A 89 -5.78 13.57 -2.17
C LEU A 89 -4.72 13.41 -1.06
N GLY A 90 -5.00 12.51 -0.12
CA GLY A 90 -4.07 12.14 0.95
C GLY A 90 -2.72 11.72 0.40
N LEU A 91 -1.66 12.01 1.16
CA LEU A 91 -0.29 11.74 0.74
C LEU A 91 0.20 10.41 1.34
N HIS A 92 1.23 9.83 0.73
CA HIS A 92 1.95 8.69 1.30
C HIS A 92 3.47 8.91 1.17
N ARG A 93 4.14 9.01 2.31
CA ARG A 93 5.58 9.36 2.41
C ARG A 93 6.37 8.27 3.15
N GLY A 94 6.03 7.01 2.88
CA GLY A 94 6.64 5.86 3.52
C GLY A 94 6.20 5.66 4.98
N TRP A 95 7.09 5.13 5.81
CA TRP A 95 6.79 4.76 7.19
C TRP A 95 6.87 5.96 8.13
N THR A 96 5.77 6.70 8.23
CA THR A 96 5.62 7.83 9.16
C THR A 96 4.81 7.45 10.41
N LYS A 97 4.73 8.38 11.37
CA LYS A 97 3.86 8.21 12.55
C LYS A 97 2.38 8.11 12.15
N GLU A 98 1.97 8.89 11.16
CA GLU A 98 0.62 8.90 10.58
C GLU A 98 0.31 7.54 9.95
N HIS A 99 1.30 6.92 9.27
CA HIS A 99 1.16 5.56 8.75
C HIS A 99 0.96 4.53 9.86
N ALA A 100 1.71 4.65 10.97
CA ALA A 100 1.52 3.75 12.11
C ALA A 100 0.12 3.90 12.74
N ILE A 101 -0.35 5.14 12.92
CA ILE A 101 -1.71 5.44 13.39
C ILE A 101 -2.77 4.86 12.46
N TYR A 102 -2.57 5.01 11.15
CA TYR A 102 -3.46 4.45 10.14
C TYR A 102 -3.55 2.91 10.23
N ASN A 103 -2.40 2.25 10.43
CA ASN A 103 -2.36 0.80 10.61
C ASN A 103 -3.16 0.34 11.84
N GLU A 104 -2.97 1.00 12.98
CA GLU A 104 -3.69 0.68 14.22
C GLU A 104 -5.20 0.94 14.10
N MET A 105 -5.58 2.02 13.42
CA MET A 105 -6.99 2.32 13.12
C MET A 105 -7.61 1.20 12.25
N MET A 106 -6.90 0.77 11.21
CA MET A 106 -7.39 -0.31 10.34
C MET A 106 -7.46 -1.65 11.06
N LYS A 107 -6.47 -1.97 11.90
CA LYS A 107 -6.51 -3.14 12.77
C LYS A 107 -7.75 -3.12 13.65
N SER A 108 -7.99 -2.01 14.35
CA SER A 108 -9.16 -1.85 15.24
C SER A 108 -10.49 -2.03 14.50
N LYS A 109 -10.58 -1.53 13.25
CA LYS A 109 -11.77 -1.70 12.40
C LYS A 109 -11.98 -3.16 11.98
N LEU A 110 -10.92 -3.87 11.62
CA LEU A 110 -11.02 -5.31 11.30
C LEU A 110 -11.35 -6.15 12.52
N ASP A 111 -10.74 -5.88 13.68
CA ASP A 111 -11.05 -6.57 14.94
C ASP A 111 -12.54 -6.38 15.32
N ALA A 112 -13.10 -5.18 15.08
CA ALA A 112 -14.53 -4.93 15.28
C ALA A 112 -15.41 -5.70 14.31
N LEU A 113 -15.06 -5.71 13.01
CA LEU A 113 -15.77 -6.46 11.98
C LEU A 113 -15.79 -7.96 12.30
N GLU A 114 -14.64 -8.53 12.66
CA GLU A 114 -14.52 -9.95 13.01
C GLU A 114 -15.40 -10.32 14.21
N ARG A 115 -15.38 -9.48 15.27
CA ARG A 115 -16.23 -9.73 16.44
C ARG A 115 -17.71 -9.79 16.08
N VAL A 116 -18.18 -8.89 15.22
CA VAL A 116 -19.57 -8.90 14.74
C VAL A 116 -19.83 -10.10 13.85
N ALA A 117 -18.94 -10.40 12.90
CA ALA A 117 -19.06 -11.55 12.00
C ALA A 117 -19.18 -12.87 12.78
N ASN A 118 -18.34 -13.07 13.79
CA ASN A 118 -18.36 -14.26 14.64
C ASN A 118 -19.63 -14.33 15.50
N LYS A 119 -20.05 -13.19 16.08
CA LYS A 119 -21.26 -13.12 16.92
C LYS A 119 -22.54 -13.42 16.13
N GLU A 120 -22.65 -12.85 14.94
CA GLU A 120 -23.83 -12.95 14.09
C GLU A 120 -23.77 -14.13 13.11
N LYS A 121 -22.67 -14.90 13.13
CA LYS A 121 -22.44 -16.07 12.27
C LYS A 121 -22.57 -15.70 10.78
N TRP A 122 -21.92 -14.62 10.38
CA TRP A 122 -21.93 -14.17 8.99
C TRP A 122 -21.34 -15.24 8.06
N ASP A 123 -21.92 -15.36 6.87
CA ASP A 123 -21.32 -16.15 5.80
C ASP A 123 -20.16 -15.40 5.13
N TYR A 124 -19.38 -16.10 4.31
CA TYR A 124 -18.22 -15.53 3.63
C TYR A 124 -18.60 -14.32 2.74
N ARG A 125 -19.80 -14.31 2.13
CA ARG A 125 -20.25 -13.24 1.23
C ARG A 125 -20.53 -11.96 2.02
N ARG A 126 -21.13 -12.08 3.20
CA ARG A 126 -21.36 -10.93 4.07
C ARG A 126 -20.03 -10.34 4.54
N ILE A 127 -19.08 -11.18 4.95
CA ILE A 127 -17.74 -10.72 5.33
C ILE A 127 -17.04 -10.03 4.15
N GLN A 128 -17.11 -10.59 2.94
CA GLN A 128 -16.58 -9.97 1.72
C GLN A 128 -17.16 -8.56 1.51
N ASN A 129 -18.48 -8.42 1.58
CA ASN A 129 -19.16 -7.13 1.39
C ASN A 129 -18.69 -6.09 2.41
N GLU A 130 -18.51 -6.48 3.67
CA GLU A 130 -18.10 -5.54 4.73
C GLU A 130 -16.63 -5.16 4.65
N VAL A 131 -15.76 -6.09 4.23
CA VAL A 131 -14.36 -5.78 3.91
C VAL A 131 -14.28 -4.84 2.70
N LEU A 132 -15.11 -5.04 1.67
CA LEU A 132 -15.21 -4.13 0.52
C LEU A 132 -15.72 -2.74 0.93
N ASN A 133 -16.73 -2.67 1.81
CA ASN A 133 -17.22 -1.41 2.36
C ASN A 133 -16.11 -0.65 3.08
N LEU A 134 -15.34 -1.33 3.94
CA LEU A 134 -14.20 -0.74 4.63
C LEU A 134 -13.14 -0.22 3.66
N GLN A 135 -12.81 -0.97 2.60
CA GLN A 135 -11.91 -0.51 1.54
C GLN A 135 -12.47 0.73 0.82
N HIS A 136 -13.77 0.77 0.53
CA HIS A 136 -14.42 1.91 -0.09
C HIS A 136 -14.36 3.16 0.81
N GLU A 137 -14.66 3.02 2.10
CA GLU A 137 -14.56 4.10 3.09
C GLU A 137 -13.15 4.65 3.18
N ALA A 138 -12.14 3.77 3.25
CA ALA A 138 -10.74 4.14 3.29
C ALA A 138 -10.35 4.94 2.04
N ARG A 139 -10.69 4.42 0.86
CA ARG A 139 -10.42 5.08 -0.43
C ARG A 139 -11.08 6.46 -0.49
N LYS A 140 -12.33 6.57 -0.03
CA LYS A 140 -13.03 7.86 0.05
C LYS A 140 -12.30 8.81 0.99
N GLY A 141 -11.88 8.35 2.18
CA GLY A 141 -11.16 9.17 3.14
C GLY A 141 -9.83 9.71 2.59
N PHE A 142 -9.08 8.92 1.81
CA PHE A 142 -7.90 9.43 1.10
C PHE A 142 -8.27 10.44 0.02
N LYS A 143 -9.29 10.16 -0.80
CA LYS A 143 -9.73 11.07 -1.87
C LYS A 143 -10.19 12.44 -1.35
N THR A 144 -10.69 12.52 -0.13
CA THR A 144 -11.16 13.78 0.49
C THR A 144 -10.17 14.35 1.52
N GLY A 145 -8.94 13.84 1.59
CA GLY A 145 -7.90 14.35 2.51
C GLY A 145 -8.15 14.08 3.99
N LYS A 146 -9.22 13.34 4.33
CA LYS A 146 -9.54 12.92 5.69
C LYS A 146 -8.53 11.88 6.20
N LEU A 147 -7.94 11.12 5.29
CA LEU A 147 -6.89 10.16 5.57
C LEU A 147 -5.62 10.55 4.81
N THR A 148 -4.49 10.39 5.49
CA THR A 148 -3.14 10.60 4.96
C THR A 148 -2.18 9.68 5.72
N CYS A 149 -1.07 9.31 5.09
CA CYS A 149 -0.01 8.49 5.67
C CYS A 149 1.34 9.22 5.53
N ALA A 150 1.34 10.53 5.77
CA ALA A 150 2.37 11.47 5.36
C ALA A 150 2.21 12.84 6.02
#